data_AF-A0A839QND6-F1
#
_entry.id   AF-A0A839QND6-F1
#
_cell.length_a   1.000
_cell.length_b   1.000
_cell.length_c   1.000
_cell.angle_alpha   90.00
_cell.angle_beta   90.00
_cell.angle_gamma   90.00
#
_symmetry.space_group_name_H-M   'P 1'
#
loop_
_entity.id
_entity.type
_entity.pdbx_description
1 polymer ?
#
loop_
_entity_poly.entity_id
_entity_poly.type
_entity_poly.pdbx_seq_one_letter_code
_entity_poly.pdbx_strand_id
1 'polypeptide(L)'
;MNRNILVAVGGAAMLIAGLSGCGSDKSETSGETSQAAAAEGKSTVTIDGTDQEVQGTVVCSDMGGNTNIAIGDATTGIGAVVSTGDDPSVVSVGLGNVNGVTLGYQSGVGQGDAKVEKDDKTYKISGTATGVDMANPMQPVNKPFEIEVTCP
;
A
#
# COMPACT_ATOMS: atom_id res chain seq x y z
N MET A 1 36.19 -18.82 1.70
CA MET A 1 36.24 -19.30 0.30
C MET A 1 35.56 -18.23 -0.53
N ASN A 2 36.38 -17.35 -1.09
CA ASN A 2 35.95 -16.08 -1.64
C ASN A 2 36.30 -16.16 -3.13
N ARG A 3 35.32 -16.01 -4.02
CA ARG A 3 35.57 -16.04 -5.46
C ARG A 3 34.96 -14.79 -6.10
N ASN A 4 35.79 -13.76 -6.17
CA ASN A 4 35.64 -12.64 -7.08
C ASN A 4 35.81 -13.15 -8.51
N ILE A 5 34.88 -12.82 -9.39
CA ILE A 5 35.08 -12.89 -10.84
C ILE A 5 34.95 -11.48 -11.38
N LEU A 6 36.09 -10.89 -11.71
CA LEU A 6 36.24 -9.73 -12.57
C LEU A 6 36.25 -10.22 -14.02
N VAL A 7 35.40 -9.64 -14.87
CA VAL A 7 35.65 -9.59 -16.32
C VAL A 7 35.30 -8.19 -16.79
N ALA A 8 36.34 -7.45 -17.15
CA ALA A 8 36.31 -6.22 -17.93
C ALA A 8 36.52 -6.55 -19.41
N VAL A 9 36.07 -5.64 -20.30
CA VAL A 9 36.51 -5.30 -21.68
C VAL A 9 35.30 -4.60 -22.32
N GLY A 10 35.25 -3.27 -22.37
CA GLY A 10 35.82 -2.39 -23.41
C GLY A 10 34.62 -1.74 -24.15
N GLY A 11 34.51 -0.46 -24.48
CA GLY A 11 35.42 0.67 -24.57
C GLY A 11 35.00 1.45 -25.83
N ALA A 12 34.35 2.62 -25.70
CA ALA A 12 34.28 3.68 -26.71
C ALA A 12 33.60 4.93 -26.13
N ALA A 13 34.36 6.02 -26.06
CA ALA A 13 33.87 7.35 -25.73
C ALA A 13 33.27 8.01 -26.97
N MET A 14 32.14 8.72 -26.83
CA MET A 14 31.77 9.82 -27.70
C MET A 14 31.16 10.96 -26.87
N LEU A 15 31.83 12.11 -26.92
CA LEU A 15 31.32 13.41 -26.47
C LEU A 15 30.45 13.97 -27.61
N ILE A 16 29.19 14.34 -27.33
CA ILE A 16 28.46 15.28 -28.19
C ILE A 16 27.70 16.28 -27.29
N ALA A 17 28.04 17.54 -27.51
CA ALA A 17 27.44 18.73 -26.93
C ALA A 17 26.00 18.96 -27.42
N GLY A 18 25.21 19.67 -26.61
CA GLY A 18 23.77 19.86 -26.84
C GLY A 18 23.41 20.74 -28.03
N LEU A 19 22.14 20.63 -28.44
CA LEU A 19 21.37 21.69 -29.11
C LEU A 19 19.88 21.53 -28.75
N SER A 20 19.27 22.67 -28.44
CA SER A 20 17.84 22.94 -28.36
C SER A 20 17.08 22.54 -29.63
N GLY A 21 15.88 21.98 -29.51
CA GLY A 21 14.99 21.73 -30.64
C GLY A 21 13.61 21.23 -30.23
N CYS A 22 12.61 22.11 -30.33
CA CYS A 22 11.18 21.81 -30.31
C CYS A 22 10.77 21.23 -31.67
N GLY A 23 10.04 20.11 -31.71
CA GLY A 23 9.52 19.53 -32.95
C GLY A 23 8.95 18.12 -32.77
N SER A 24 7.71 17.95 -33.20
CA SER A 24 6.74 16.90 -32.90
C SER A 24 7.01 15.49 -33.48
N ASP A 25 6.29 14.53 -32.90
CA ASP A 25 5.88 13.22 -33.44
C ASP A 25 6.92 12.11 -33.58
N LYS A 26 7.04 11.27 -32.53
CA LYS A 26 7.20 9.83 -32.71
C LYS A 26 6.75 9.05 -31.47
N SER A 27 5.77 8.18 -31.67
CA SER A 27 5.36 7.14 -30.73
C SER A 27 6.55 6.26 -30.37
N GLU A 28 6.90 6.23 -29.09
CA GLU A 28 7.68 5.16 -28.48
C GLU A 28 6.95 4.79 -27.19
N THR A 29 6.45 3.56 -27.17
CA THR A 29 5.92 2.89 -25.99
C THR A 29 7.04 2.78 -24.96
N SER A 30 7.13 3.76 -24.07
CA SER A 30 7.77 3.57 -22.76
C SER A 30 6.70 3.06 -21.82
N GLY A 31 6.83 1.80 -21.41
CA GLY A 31 6.13 1.31 -20.24
C GLY A 31 6.54 2.18 -19.06
N GLU A 32 5.66 3.11 -18.70
CA GLU A 32 5.76 3.88 -17.48
C GLU A 32 5.49 2.90 -16.34
N THR A 33 6.56 2.31 -15.77
CA THR A 33 6.49 1.90 -14.38
C THR A 33 6.40 3.20 -13.60
N SER A 34 5.17 3.65 -13.33
CA SER A 34 4.91 4.78 -12.45
C SER A 34 5.50 4.41 -11.09
N GLN A 35 6.72 4.88 -10.82
CA GLN A 35 7.29 4.87 -9.48
C GLN A 35 6.34 5.71 -8.63
N ALA A 36 5.62 5.06 -7.73
CA ALA A 36 4.71 5.72 -6.81
C ALA A 36 5.50 6.80 -6.06
N ALA A 37 5.18 8.06 -6.35
CA ALA A 37 5.70 9.18 -5.59
C ALA A 37 5.13 9.07 -4.18
N ALA A 38 5.98 8.85 -3.18
CA ALA A 38 5.56 8.99 -1.79
C ALA A 38 5.27 10.48 -1.54
N ALA A 39 3.99 10.87 -1.58
CA ALA A 39 3.57 12.15 -1.03
C ALA A 39 3.32 12.00 0.47
N GLU A 40 3.38 13.10 1.20
CA GLU A 40 2.83 13.20 2.55
C GLU A 40 1.31 13.08 2.47
N GLY A 41 0.84 11.85 2.28
CA GLY A 41 -0.58 11.52 2.28
C GLY A 41 -1.11 11.66 3.70
N LYS A 42 -2.19 12.42 3.87
CA LYS A 42 -2.93 12.43 5.12
C LYS A 42 -3.59 11.06 5.27
N SER A 43 -3.35 10.40 6.39
CA SER A 43 -4.05 9.18 6.77
C SER A 43 -4.57 9.30 8.19
N THR A 44 -5.72 8.71 8.45
CA THR A 44 -6.28 8.55 9.79
C THR A 44 -6.64 7.09 9.96
N VAL A 45 -6.22 6.49 11.07
CA VAL A 45 -6.52 5.09 11.38
C VAL A 45 -7.04 5.04 12.80
N THR A 46 -8.24 4.51 12.95
CA THR A 46 -8.92 4.34 14.24
C THR A 46 -9.25 2.88 14.42
N ILE A 47 -8.91 2.34 15.60
CA ILE A 47 -9.18 0.95 15.98
C ILE A 47 -9.87 0.99 17.33
N ASP A 48 -11.05 0.36 17.43
CA ASP A 48 -11.88 0.40 18.63
C ASP A 48 -12.22 1.84 19.10
N GLY A 49 -12.37 2.76 18.13
CA GLY A 49 -12.59 4.18 18.40
C GLY A 49 -11.37 4.95 18.91
N THR A 50 -10.19 4.32 18.99
CA THR A 50 -8.94 4.97 19.40
C THR A 50 -8.10 5.31 18.17
N ASP A 51 -7.69 6.56 18.03
CA ASP A 51 -6.75 6.99 16.99
C ASP A 51 -5.40 6.33 17.22
N GLN A 52 -4.83 5.76 16.16
CA GLN A 52 -3.54 5.08 16.20
C GLN A 52 -2.36 6.04 16.00
N GLU A 53 -2.63 7.33 15.74
CA GLU A 53 -1.60 8.38 15.56
C GLU A 53 -0.52 7.95 14.56
N VAL A 54 -0.94 7.32 13.46
CA VAL A 54 -0.05 6.72 12.48
C VAL A 54 0.81 7.80 11.83
N GLN A 55 2.13 7.62 11.93
CA GLN A 55 3.12 8.50 11.31
C GLN A 55 3.68 7.86 10.04
N GLY A 56 4.16 8.69 9.11
CA GLY A 56 4.79 8.27 7.87
C GLY A 56 3.98 8.62 6.63
N THR A 57 4.32 7.99 5.51
CA THR A 57 3.71 8.29 4.21
C THR A 57 2.65 7.26 3.84
N VAL A 58 1.83 7.64 2.86
CA VAL A 58 0.89 6.73 2.19
C VAL A 58 1.53 6.32 0.87
N VAL A 59 1.53 5.01 0.60
CA VAL A 59 2.00 4.47 -0.67
C VAL A 59 0.88 3.62 -1.27
N CYS A 60 0.49 3.94 -2.50
CA CYS A 60 -0.51 3.18 -3.24
C CYS A 60 0.10 2.61 -4.52
N SER A 61 -0.20 1.35 -4.83
CA SER A 61 0.23 0.70 -6.07
C SER A 61 -0.83 -0.25 -6.61
N ASP A 62 -1.11 -0.13 -7.90
CA ASP A 62 -2.04 -1.02 -8.58
C ASP A 62 -1.33 -2.26 -9.12
N MET A 63 -1.81 -3.43 -8.74
CA MET A 63 -1.27 -4.71 -9.20
C MET A 63 -2.37 -5.78 -9.20
N GLY A 64 -2.52 -6.49 -10.32
CA GLY A 64 -3.40 -7.65 -10.40
C GLY A 64 -4.89 -7.32 -10.22
N GLY A 65 -5.34 -6.13 -10.64
CA GLY A 65 -6.72 -5.67 -10.47
C GLY A 65 -7.06 -5.16 -9.07
N ASN A 66 -6.05 -4.94 -8.23
CA ASN A 66 -6.19 -4.39 -6.89
C ASN A 66 -5.32 -3.15 -6.72
N THR A 67 -5.80 -2.20 -5.92
CA THR A 67 -5.03 -1.11 -5.34
C THR A 67 -4.52 -1.55 -3.96
N ASN A 68 -3.20 -1.61 -3.82
CA ASN A 68 -2.51 -1.94 -2.56
C ASN A 68 -2.14 -0.63 -1.88
N ILE A 69 -2.60 -0.45 -0.64
CA ILE A 69 -2.42 0.77 0.15
C ILE A 69 -1.58 0.40 1.38
N ALA A 70 -0.41 1.00 1.51
CA ALA A 70 0.43 0.92 2.70
C ALA A 70 0.40 2.26 3.44
N ILE A 71 0.25 2.22 4.76
CA ILE A 71 0.07 3.40 5.61
C ILE A 71 1.14 3.43 6.69
N GLY A 72 1.92 4.51 6.71
CA GLY A 72 2.98 4.73 7.67
C GLY A 72 4.26 3.98 7.31
N ASP A 73 5.04 3.60 8.31
CA ASP A 73 6.29 2.86 8.11
C ASP A 73 6.08 1.33 8.06
N ALA A 74 7.11 0.59 7.66
CA ALA A 74 7.05 -0.87 7.58
C ALA A 74 6.88 -1.56 8.94
N THR A 75 7.10 -0.85 10.06
CA THR A 75 6.99 -1.40 11.41
C THR A 75 5.57 -1.32 11.97
N THR A 76 4.75 -0.36 11.52
CA THR A 76 3.32 -0.29 11.90
C THR A 76 2.53 -1.47 11.33
N GLY A 77 2.88 -1.92 10.12
CA GLY A 77 2.24 -3.05 9.46
C GLY A 77 0.78 -2.78 9.09
N ILE A 78 0.41 -1.51 8.90
CA ILE A 78 -0.94 -1.10 8.53
C ILE A 78 -1.05 -0.99 7.00
N GLY A 79 -2.09 -1.59 6.44
CA GLY A 79 -2.38 -1.50 5.01
C GLY A 79 -3.71 -2.12 4.63
N ALA A 80 -4.12 -1.86 3.40
CA ALA A 80 -5.35 -2.39 2.84
C ALA A 80 -5.16 -2.77 1.37
N VAL A 81 -5.95 -3.73 0.92
CA VAL A 81 -6.07 -4.09 -0.49
C VAL A 81 -7.52 -3.95 -0.88
N VAL A 82 -7.78 -3.14 -1.90
CA VAL A 82 -9.11 -2.94 -2.48
C VAL A 82 -9.08 -3.28 -3.96
N SER A 83 -10.18 -3.73 -4.54
CA SER A 83 -10.24 -3.91 -5.99
C SER A 83 -10.11 -2.56 -6.71
N THR A 84 -9.49 -2.54 -7.90
CA THR A 84 -9.46 -1.32 -8.74
C THR A 84 -10.86 -1.01 -9.29
N GLY A 85 -11.10 0.26 -9.64
CA GLY A 85 -12.37 0.72 -10.24
C GLY A 85 -12.98 1.91 -9.50
N ASP A 86 -14.16 2.33 -9.95
CA ASP A 86 -14.92 3.43 -9.35
C ASP A 86 -15.73 2.96 -8.13
N ASP A 87 -16.24 1.73 -8.18
CA ASP A 87 -16.94 1.05 -7.08
C ASP A 87 -16.08 -0.10 -6.52
N PRO A 88 -15.02 0.19 -5.73
CA PRO A 88 -14.13 -0.84 -5.22
C PRO A 88 -14.78 -1.68 -4.12
N SER A 89 -14.19 -2.85 -3.85
CA SER A 89 -14.53 -3.72 -2.74
C SER A 89 -13.28 -4.00 -1.89
N VAL A 90 -13.45 -4.21 -0.59
CA VAL A 90 -12.32 -4.52 0.30
C VAL A 90 -11.93 -5.98 0.14
N VAL A 91 -10.70 -6.22 -0.29
CA VAL A 91 -10.12 -7.57 -0.39
C VAL A 91 -9.55 -7.97 0.97
N SER A 92 -8.70 -7.12 1.56
CA SER A 92 -8.11 -7.35 2.87
C SER A 92 -7.70 -6.06 3.58
N VAL A 93 -7.55 -6.13 4.91
CA VAL A 93 -6.99 -5.06 5.74
C VAL A 93 -6.05 -5.72 6.76
N GLY A 94 -4.86 -5.15 6.92
CA GLY A 94 -3.95 -5.44 8.02
C GLY A 94 -3.84 -4.21 8.91
N LEU A 95 -4.03 -4.39 10.22
CA LEU A 95 -3.98 -3.30 11.20
C LEU A 95 -2.75 -3.37 12.12
N GLY A 96 -1.76 -4.20 11.77
CA GLY A 96 -0.60 -4.45 12.61
C GLY A 96 -0.94 -5.16 13.92
N ASN A 97 -0.07 -4.98 14.91
CA ASN A 97 -0.26 -5.50 16.27
C ASN A 97 -0.86 -4.42 17.17
N VAL A 98 -2.02 -4.71 17.76
CA VAL A 98 -2.70 -3.84 18.71
C VAL A 98 -2.85 -4.58 20.02
N ASN A 99 -2.20 -4.10 21.07
CA ASN A 99 -2.23 -4.69 22.42
C ASN A 99 -1.89 -6.19 22.45
N GLY A 100 -0.90 -6.63 21.64
CA GLY A 100 -0.47 -8.02 21.58
C GLY A 100 -1.27 -8.90 20.62
N VAL A 101 -2.32 -8.36 19.98
CA VAL A 101 -3.14 -9.08 19.01
C VAL A 101 -2.90 -8.51 17.61
N THR A 102 -2.50 -9.36 16.67
CA THR A 102 -2.44 -8.97 15.26
C THR A 102 -3.85 -9.00 14.68
N LEU A 103 -4.32 -7.84 14.21
CA LEU A 103 -5.68 -7.66 13.70
C LEU A 103 -5.70 -7.55 12.18
N GLY A 104 -6.71 -8.16 11.56
CA GLY A 104 -6.93 -8.02 10.13
C GLY A 104 -8.30 -8.50 9.66
N TYR A 105 -8.59 -8.17 8.41
CA TYR A 105 -9.77 -8.62 7.68
C TYR A 105 -9.33 -9.25 6.36
N GLN A 106 -10.03 -10.29 5.94
CA GLN A 106 -9.88 -10.93 4.64
C GLN A 106 -11.27 -11.30 4.11
N SER A 107 -11.56 -10.91 2.88
CA SER A 107 -12.82 -11.27 2.23
C SER A 107 -12.94 -12.79 2.02
N GLY A 108 -14.18 -13.31 2.08
CA GLY A 108 -14.46 -14.71 1.75
C GLY A 108 -14.10 -15.76 2.81
N VAL A 109 -13.50 -15.37 3.94
CA VAL A 109 -13.15 -16.31 5.03
C VAL A 109 -14.21 -16.45 6.12
N GLY A 110 -15.30 -15.66 6.03
CA GLY A 110 -16.43 -15.71 6.97
C GLY A 110 -16.16 -15.09 8.36
N GLN A 111 -15.13 -14.25 8.49
CA GLN A 111 -14.79 -13.56 9.74
C GLN A 111 -14.62 -12.06 9.51
N GLY A 112 -15.23 -11.26 10.38
CA GLY A 112 -15.27 -9.81 10.23
C GLY A 112 -16.06 -9.36 9.00
N ASP A 113 -15.98 -8.07 8.74
CA ASP A 113 -16.61 -7.39 7.61
C ASP A 113 -15.78 -6.17 7.25
N ALA A 114 -15.85 -5.72 5.99
CA ALA A 114 -15.30 -4.43 5.60
C ALA A 114 -16.02 -3.87 4.38
N LYS A 115 -16.11 -2.54 4.33
CA LYS A 115 -16.62 -1.76 3.21
C LYS A 115 -15.63 -0.65 2.87
N VAL A 116 -15.66 -0.22 1.62
CA VAL A 116 -14.87 0.92 1.13
C VAL A 116 -15.77 1.88 0.37
N GLU A 117 -15.59 3.16 0.65
CA GLU A 117 -16.10 4.27 -0.14
C GLU A 117 -14.89 4.96 -0.79
N LYS A 118 -14.97 5.25 -2.09
CA LYS A 118 -13.89 5.89 -2.84
C LYS A 118 -14.39 7.22 -3.38
N ASP A 119 -13.61 8.28 -3.14
CA ASP A 119 -13.80 9.61 -3.70
C ASP A 119 -12.48 10.07 -4.34
N ASP A 120 -12.44 10.01 -5.68
CA ASP A 120 -11.22 10.23 -6.47
C ASP A 120 -10.04 9.36 -6.00
N LYS A 121 -9.04 9.93 -5.31
CA LYS A 121 -7.90 9.20 -4.74
C LYS A 121 -8.05 8.87 -3.25
N THR A 122 -9.16 9.25 -2.64
CA THR A 122 -9.42 9.05 -1.20
C THR A 122 -10.25 7.81 -0.99
N TYR A 123 -9.76 6.94 -0.10
CA TYR A 123 -10.41 5.70 0.30
C TYR A 123 -10.81 5.80 1.77
N LYS A 124 -12.09 5.57 2.04
CA LYS A 124 -12.62 5.41 3.39
C LYS A 124 -13.02 3.96 3.60
N ILE A 125 -12.25 3.24 4.39
CA ILE A 125 -12.40 1.81 4.65
C ILE A 125 -12.86 1.64 6.09
N SER A 126 -13.94 0.90 6.32
CA SER A 126 -14.44 0.65 7.68
C SER A 126 -14.96 -0.77 7.79
N GLY A 127 -14.98 -1.31 9.00
CA GLY A 127 -15.46 -2.66 9.24
C GLY A 127 -15.04 -3.21 10.59
N THR A 128 -15.04 -4.54 10.69
CA THR A 128 -14.59 -5.29 11.87
C THR A 128 -13.41 -6.18 11.49
N ALA A 129 -12.26 -5.92 12.10
CA ALA A 129 -11.09 -6.77 12.00
C ALA A 129 -11.09 -7.83 13.10
N THR A 130 -10.46 -8.96 12.81
CA THR A 130 -10.37 -10.12 13.70
C THR A 130 -8.91 -10.48 13.97
N GLY A 131 -8.66 -11.11 15.12
CA GLY A 131 -7.34 -11.59 15.50
C GLY A 131 -7.43 -12.66 16.57
N VAL A 132 -6.30 -13.29 16.87
CA VAL A 132 -6.19 -14.30 17.92
C VAL A 132 -5.33 -13.74 19.05
N ASP A 133 -5.89 -13.71 20.26
CA ASP A 133 -5.12 -13.45 21.47
C ASP A 133 -4.46 -14.76 21.92
N MET A 134 -3.12 -14.79 21.96
CA MET A 134 -2.38 -15.97 22.40
C MET A 134 -2.56 -16.27 23.91
N ALA A 135 -2.95 -15.29 24.71
CA ALA A 135 -3.32 -15.52 26.10
C ALA A 135 -4.69 -16.22 26.24
N ASN A 136 -5.57 -16.09 25.24
CA ASN A 136 -6.88 -16.74 25.19
C ASN A 136 -7.26 -17.18 23.74
N PRO A 137 -6.61 -18.22 23.19
CA PRO A 137 -6.75 -18.58 21.78
C PRO A 137 -8.09 -19.24 21.44
N MET A 138 -8.94 -19.51 22.44
CA MET A 138 -10.25 -20.13 22.24
C MET A 138 -11.32 -19.13 21.78
N GLN A 139 -11.06 -17.83 21.87
CA GLN A 139 -12.01 -16.78 21.50
C GLN A 139 -11.33 -15.77 20.57
N PRO A 140 -11.84 -15.54 19.36
CA PRO A 140 -11.32 -14.51 18.48
C PRO A 140 -11.59 -13.12 19.08
N VAL A 141 -10.63 -12.22 18.88
CA VAL A 141 -10.76 -10.80 19.22
C VAL A 141 -11.30 -10.08 17.99
N ASN A 142 -12.41 -9.36 18.16
CA ASN A 142 -13.02 -8.55 17.10
C ASN A 142 -12.91 -7.08 17.49
N LYS A 143 -12.44 -6.23 16.57
CA LYS A 143 -12.31 -4.79 16.78
C LYS A 143 -12.85 -4.03 15.58
N PRO A 144 -13.74 -3.04 15.77
CA PRO A 144 -14.13 -2.16 14.69
C PRO A 144 -12.94 -1.28 14.31
N PHE A 145 -12.85 -0.93 13.03
CA PHE A 145 -11.83 -0.04 12.53
C PHE A 145 -12.40 0.93 11.50
N GLU A 146 -11.74 2.08 11.37
CA GLU A 146 -11.93 3.04 10.29
C GLU A 146 -10.56 3.52 9.82
N ILE A 147 -10.35 3.53 8.50
CA ILE A 147 -9.18 4.04 7.81
C ILE A 147 -9.66 5.07 6.79
N GLU A 148 -9.10 6.26 6.84
CA GLU A 148 -9.26 7.27 5.79
C GLU A 148 -7.89 7.60 5.24
N VAL A 149 -7.72 7.49 3.92
CA VAL A 149 -6.42 7.60 3.28
C VAL A 149 -6.54 8.18 1.88
N THR A 150 -5.71 9.16 1.56
CA THR A 150 -5.61 9.71 0.20
C THR A 150 -4.32 9.24 -0.46
N CYS A 151 -4.44 8.54 -1.58
CA CYS A 151 -3.31 8.12 -2.40
C CYS A 151 -2.66 9.31 -3.13
N PRO A 152 -1.32 9.31 -3.31
CA PRO A 152 -0.60 10.35 -4.05
C PRO A 152 -0.98 10.47 -5.54
#